data_AF-C1B860-F1
#
_entry.id   AF-C1B860-F1
#
_cell.length_a   1.000
_cell.length_b   1.000
_cell.length_c   1.000
_cell.angle_alpha   90.00
_cell.angle_beta   90.00
_cell.angle_gamma   90.00
#
_symmetry.space_group_name_H-M   'P 1'
#
loop_
_entity.id
_entity.type
_entity.pdbx_description
1 polymer ?
#
loop_
_entity_poly.entity_id
_entity_poly.type
_entity_poly.pdbx_seq_one_letter_code
_entity_poly.pdbx_strand_id
1 'polypeptide(L)'
;MGRTRPCDQAVRRGRLRKAEQFFHLAEIGRDFADEPDVVDDAVVTLWVHAGIAASDVICCARLGKHAQGEDHKDAVTLLGSVDPAIAKHLSVLLGVKTRSGYTDTPTSRTESNRSAPNVPPKR
;
A
#
# COMPACT_ATOMS: atom_id res chain seq x y z
N MET A 1 -1.71 -1.10 21.48
CA MET A 1 -0.59 -0.41 20.80
C MET A 1 0.08 -1.44 19.92
N GLY A 2 0.12 -1.22 18.61
CA GLY A 2 0.76 -2.13 17.66
C GLY A 2 2.27 -2.27 17.91
N ARG A 3 2.84 -3.43 17.55
CA ARG A 3 4.29 -3.63 17.65
C ARG A 3 5.00 -2.72 16.65
N THR A 4 6.15 -2.16 17.03
CA THR A 4 6.95 -1.30 16.15
C THR A 4 8.40 -1.74 16.13
N ARG A 5 9.09 -1.46 15.03
CA ARG A 5 10.51 -1.76 14.86
C ARG A 5 11.29 -0.46 14.58
N PRO A 6 12.46 -0.25 15.23
CA PRO A 6 13.33 0.87 14.92
C PRO A 6 13.74 0.88 13.44
N CYS A 7 13.90 2.08 12.87
CA CYS A 7 14.38 2.29 11.52
C CYS A 7 15.72 3.01 11.52
N ASP A 8 16.72 2.38 10.92
CA ASP A 8 17.91 3.08 10.44
C ASP A 8 17.74 3.50 8.96
N GLN A 9 18.78 4.13 8.42
CA GLN A 9 18.81 4.55 7.02
C GLN A 9 18.71 3.38 6.04
N ALA A 10 19.27 2.22 6.39
CA ALA A 10 19.25 1.03 5.54
C ALA A 10 17.83 0.44 5.45
N VAL A 11 17.13 0.35 6.60
CA VAL A 11 15.72 -0.06 6.69
C VAL A 11 14.84 0.88 5.88
N ARG A 12 14.97 2.20 6.06
CA ARG A 12 14.18 3.19 5.31
C ARG A 12 14.36 3.05 3.80
N ARG A 13 15.61 2.92 3.35
CA ARG A 13 15.94 2.73 1.92
C ARG A 13 15.41 1.40 1.38
N GLY A 14 15.47 0.33 2.18
CA GLY A 14 14.90 -0.96 1.81
C GLY A 14 13.37 -0.91 1.66
N ARG A 15 12.68 -0.19 2.55
CA ARG A 15 11.23 0.02 2.46
C ARG A 15 10.85 0.86 1.24
N LEU A 16 11.62 1.91 0.93
CA LEU A 16 11.40 2.72 -0.26
C LEU A 16 11.50 1.90 -1.54
N ARG A 17 12.59 1.12 -1.69
CA ARG A 17 12.73 0.23 -2.87
C ARG A 17 11.56 -0.73 -3.02
N LYS A 18 11.08 -1.33 -1.92
CA LYS A 18 9.90 -2.21 -1.96
C LYS A 18 8.65 -1.46 -2.41
N ALA A 19 8.41 -0.26 -1.88
CA ALA A 19 7.27 0.56 -2.28
C ALA A 19 7.29 0.86 -3.79
N GLU A 20 8.45 1.26 -4.30
CA GLU A 20 8.65 1.55 -5.72
C GLU A 20 8.48 0.30 -6.60
N GLN A 21 9.06 -0.83 -6.20
CA GLN A 21 8.96 -2.10 -6.93
C GLN A 21 7.52 -2.62 -7.02
N PHE A 22 6.80 -2.62 -5.90
CA PHE A 22 5.40 -3.06 -5.88
C PHE A 22 4.52 -2.13 -6.71
N PHE A 23 4.70 -0.82 -6.57
CA PHE A 23 3.95 0.15 -7.34
C PHE A 23 4.22 -0.01 -8.84
N HIS A 24 5.49 -0.11 -9.24
CA HIS A 24 5.86 -0.27 -10.64
C HIS A 24 5.27 -1.54 -11.26
N LEU A 25 5.32 -2.67 -10.55
CA LEU A 25 4.75 -3.92 -11.04
C LEU A 25 3.22 -3.87 -11.10
N ALA A 26 2.56 -3.15 -10.17
CA ALA A 26 1.12 -2.92 -10.22
C ALA A 26 0.72 -2.12 -11.47
N GLU A 27 1.46 -1.06 -11.80
CA GLU A 27 1.20 -0.27 -13.02
C GLU A 27 1.44 -1.09 -14.29
N ILE A 28 2.50 -1.91 -14.34
CA ILE A 28 2.69 -2.86 -15.47
C ILE A 28 1.49 -3.80 -15.57
N GLY A 29 1.08 -4.44 -14.48
CA GLY A 29 -0.06 -5.36 -14.50
C GLY A 29 -1.34 -4.68 -14.96
N ARG A 30 -1.57 -3.44 -14.52
CA ARG A 30 -2.71 -2.62 -14.94
C ARG A 30 -2.68 -2.31 -16.44
N ASP A 31 -1.52 -1.96 -16.99
CA ASP A 31 -1.37 -1.59 -18.40
C ASP A 31 -1.49 -2.81 -19.35
N PHE A 32 -1.08 -4.00 -18.89
CA PHE A 32 -1.19 -5.26 -19.65
C PHE A 32 -2.54 -5.96 -19.53
N ALA A 33 -3.48 -5.42 -18.75
CA ALA A 33 -4.82 -5.99 -18.57
C ALA A 33 -5.71 -5.68 -19.79
N ASP A 34 -5.52 -6.42 -20.89
CA ASP A 34 -6.36 -6.34 -22.09
C ASP A 34 -7.82 -6.76 -21.79
N GLU A 35 -8.01 -7.69 -20.85
CA GLU A 35 -9.33 -8.07 -20.34
C GLU A 35 -9.51 -7.54 -18.90
N PRO A 36 -10.64 -6.86 -18.59
CA PRO A 36 -11.00 -6.54 -17.22
C PRO A 36 -11.00 -7.81 -16.34
N ASP A 37 -10.63 -7.66 -15.07
CA ASP A 37 -10.85 -8.66 -14.01
C ASP A 37 -9.84 -9.84 -13.95
N VAL A 38 -8.92 -10.01 -14.91
CA VAL A 38 -7.95 -11.12 -14.90
C VAL A 38 -6.76 -10.87 -13.96
N VAL A 39 -6.30 -9.63 -13.87
CA VAL A 39 -5.11 -9.25 -13.05
C VAL A 39 -5.45 -8.25 -11.95
N ASP A 40 -6.72 -7.85 -11.82
CA ASP A 40 -7.17 -6.82 -10.90
C ASP A 40 -6.83 -7.14 -9.44
N ASP A 41 -7.02 -8.38 -9.00
CA ASP A 41 -6.67 -8.81 -7.63
C ASP A 41 -5.16 -8.75 -7.36
N ALA A 42 -4.34 -9.11 -8.36
CA ALA A 42 -2.89 -9.05 -8.27
C ALA A 42 -2.40 -7.59 -8.24
N VAL A 43 -2.95 -6.73 -9.10
CA VAL A 43 -2.67 -5.29 -9.14
C VAL A 43 -3.04 -4.63 -7.82
N VAL A 44 -4.24 -4.90 -7.29
CA VAL A 44 -4.69 -4.40 -5.98
C VAL A 44 -3.77 -4.88 -4.87
N THR A 45 -3.39 -6.15 -4.87
CA THR A 45 -2.45 -6.71 -3.88
C THR A 45 -1.12 -5.96 -3.90
N LEU A 46 -0.57 -5.70 -5.10
CA LEU A 46 0.67 -4.96 -5.27
C LEU A 46 0.55 -3.50 -4.82
N TRP A 47 -0.53 -2.79 -5.15
CA TRP A 47 -0.78 -1.43 -4.65
C TRP A 47 -0.88 -1.38 -3.13
N VAL A 48 -1.51 -2.37 -2.50
CA VAL A 48 -1.61 -2.44 -1.05
C VAL A 48 -0.22 -2.63 -0.43
N HIS A 49 0.59 -3.52 -0.97
CA HIS A 49 1.98 -3.71 -0.52
C HIS A 49 2.83 -2.46 -0.74
N ALA A 50 2.63 -1.74 -1.84
CA ALA A 50 3.27 -0.46 -2.10
C ALA A 50 2.88 0.58 -1.04
N GLY A 51 1.59 0.73 -0.74
CA GLY A 51 1.06 1.65 0.26
C GLY A 51 1.59 1.36 1.68
N ILE A 52 1.65 0.10 2.08
CA ILE A 52 2.23 -0.30 3.38
C ILE A 52 3.72 0.06 3.44
N ALA A 53 4.49 -0.28 2.40
CA ALA A 53 5.91 0.03 2.37
C ALA A 53 6.20 1.55 2.34
N ALA A 54 5.38 2.34 1.63
CA ALA A 54 5.46 3.80 1.64
C ALA A 54 5.13 4.38 3.03
N SER A 55 4.14 3.81 3.72
CA SER A 55 3.78 4.19 5.08
C SER A 55 4.92 3.90 6.06
N ASP A 56 5.60 2.75 5.90
CA ASP A 56 6.82 2.44 6.66
C ASP A 56 7.90 3.50 6.44
N VAL A 57 8.13 3.95 5.19
CA VAL A 57 9.12 5.00 4.87
C VAL A 57 8.78 6.31 5.58
N ILE A 58 7.52 6.74 5.54
CA ILE A 58 7.05 7.97 6.19
C ILE A 58 7.26 7.88 7.70
N CYS A 59 6.80 6.79 8.33
CA CYS A 59 6.97 6.57 9.76
C CYS A 59 8.46 6.47 10.16
N CYS A 60 9.28 5.76 9.39
CA CYS A 60 10.73 5.72 9.60
C CYS A 60 11.35 7.13 9.55
N ALA A 61 10.95 7.96 8.58
CA ALA A 61 11.49 9.32 8.42
C ALA A 61 11.05 10.27 9.54
N ARG A 62 9.84 10.11 10.07
CA ARG A 62 9.23 11.04 11.03
C ARG A 62 9.39 10.61 12.49
N LEU A 63 9.38 9.31 12.75
CA LEU A 63 9.36 8.72 14.09
C LEU A 63 10.59 7.84 14.39
N GLY A 64 11.44 7.56 13.40
CA GLY A 64 12.56 6.63 13.55
C GLY A 64 12.13 5.17 13.76
N LYS A 65 10.87 4.83 13.45
CA LYS A 65 10.30 3.47 13.61
C LYS A 65 9.15 3.25 12.64
N HIS A 66 8.85 1.99 12.35
CA HIS A 66 7.72 1.60 11.52
C HIS A 66 6.92 0.46 12.18
N ALA A 67 5.70 0.21 11.70
CA ALA A 67 4.85 -0.83 12.26
C ALA A 67 5.43 -2.23 11.97
N GLN A 68 5.34 -3.12 12.95
CA GLN A 68 5.85 -4.48 12.87
C GLN A 68 4.72 -5.43 13.24
N GLY A 69 4.16 -6.16 12.29
CA GLY A 69 3.13 -7.13 12.56
C GLY A 69 2.46 -7.60 11.28
N GLU A 70 1.75 -8.71 11.37
CA GLU A 70 0.91 -9.21 10.29
C GLU A 70 -0.38 -8.40 10.17
N ASP A 71 -0.84 -7.78 11.28
CA ASP A 71 -1.99 -6.87 11.26
C ASP A 71 -1.62 -5.53 10.64
N HIS A 72 -2.09 -5.31 9.42
CA HIS A 72 -1.87 -4.07 8.69
C HIS A 72 -2.58 -2.85 9.31
N LYS A 73 -3.53 -3.03 10.25
CA LYS A 73 -4.17 -1.93 11.00
C LYS A 73 -3.19 -1.21 11.92
N ASP A 74 -2.13 -1.89 12.37
CA ASP A 74 -1.05 -1.27 13.14
C ASP A 74 -0.31 -0.21 12.30
N ALA A 75 -0.16 -0.45 10.99
CA ALA A 75 0.46 0.51 10.07
C ALA A 75 -0.41 1.77 9.90
N VAL A 76 -1.74 1.61 9.78
CA VAL A 76 -2.68 2.74 9.72
C VAL A 76 -2.64 3.56 10.99
N THR A 77 -2.65 2.89 12.15
CA THR A 77 -2.63 3.56 13.46
C THR A 77 -1.35 4.34 13.66
N LEU A 78 -0.19 3.74 13.34
CA LEU A 78 1.10 4.44 13.47
C LEU A 78 1.20 5.62 12.49
N LEU A 79 0.81 5.42 11.23
CA LEU A 79 0.80 6.48 10.23
C LEU A 79 -0.14 7.62 10.61
N GLY A 80 -1.28 7.31 11.23
CA GLY A 80 -2.24 8.30 11.70
C GLY A 80 -1.69 9.23 12.79
N SER A 81 -0.67 8.78 13.55
CA SER A 81 0.03 9.66 14.50
C SER A 81 1.03 10.61 13.81
N VAL A 82 1.38 10.34 12.55
CA VAL A 82 2.23 11.21 11.70
C VAL A 82 1.38 12.13 10.84
N ASP A 83 0.41 11.56 10.12
CA ASP A 83 -0.49 12.25 9.20
C ASP A 83 -1.82 11.48 9.06
N PRO A 84 -2.90 11.97 9.67
CA PRO A 84 -4.23 11.35 9.58
C PRO A 84 -4.80 11.28 8.16
N ALA A 85 -4.47 12.23 7.29
CA ALA A 85 -4.99 12.26 5.93
C ALA A 85 -4.33 11.14 5.09
N ILE A 86 -3.01 10.97 5.21
CA ILE A 86 -2.30 9.87 4.55
C ILE A 86 -2.74 8.51 5.11
N ALA A 87 -2.95 8.41 6.43
CA ALA A 87 -3.48 7.20 7.06
C ALA A 87 -4.86 6.78 6.52
N LYS A 88 -5.73 7.75 6.18
CA LYS A 88 -7.01 7.48 5.55
C LYS A 88 -6.85 6.81 4.17
N HIS A 89 -5.88 7.24 3.37
CA HIS A 89 -5.58 6.60 2.08
C HIS A 89 -5.11 5.15 2.25
N LEU A 90 -4.22 4.88 3.21
CA LEU A 90 -3.80 3.51 3.53
C LEU A 90 -4.97 2.65 4.01
N SER A 91 -5.85 3.19 4.84
CA SER A 91 -7.03 2.48 5.33
C SER A 91 -7.97 2.09 4.19
N VAL A 92 -8.14 2.94 3.18
CA VAL A 92 -8.94 2.63 1.99
C VAL A 92 -8.31 1.48 1.21
N LEU A 93 -7.00 1.53 0.94
CA LEU A 93 -6.27 0.46 0.25
C LEU A 93 -6.45 -0.90 0.93
N LEU A 94 -6.24 -0.94 2.25
CA LEU A 94 -6.40 -2.18 3.03
C LEU A 94 -7.83 -2.73 2.99
N GLY A 95 -8.83 -1.86 2.96
CA GLY A 95 -10.23 -2.24 2.81
C GLY A 95 -10.52 -2.93 1.48
N VAL A 96 -9.83 -2.56 0.39
CA VAL A 96 -9.99 -3.21 -0.92
C VAL A 96 -9.36 -4.61 -0.91
N LYS A 97 -8.16 -4.77 -0.32
CA LYS A 97 -7.48 -6.09 -0.19
C LYS A 97 -8.34 -7.13 0.54
N THR A 98 -9.00 -6.73 1.62
CA THR A 98 -9.84 -7.66 2.42
C THR A 98 -11.04 -8.17 1.62
N ARG A 99 -11.52 -7.40 0.64
CA ARG A 99 -12.58 -7.85 -0.25
C ARG A 99 -12.01 -8.74 -1.35
N SER A 100 -11.03 -8.24 -2.11
CA SER A 100 -10.42 -8.96 -3.25
C SER A 100 -9.81 -10.31 -2.89
N GLY A 101 -9.24 -10.46 -1.68
CA GLY A 101 -8.57 -11.70 -1.26
C GLY A 101 -9.46 -12.76 -0.61
N TYR A 102 -10.74 -12.47 -0.35
CA TYR A 102 -11.63 -13.36 0.41
C TYR A 102 -13.01 -13.58 -0.22
N THR A 103 -13.35 -12.83 -1.27
CA THR A 103 -14.58 -13.06 -2.04
C THR A 103 -14.27 -13.86 -3.30
N ASP A 104 -15.09 -14.87 -3.59
CA ASP A 104 -15.01 -15.70 -4.81
C ASP A 104 -15.41 -14.92 -6.09
N THR A 105 -15.66 -13.61 -5.94
CA THR A 105 -16.10 -12.68 -6.98
C THR A 105 -14.91 -11.80 -7.38
N PRO A 106 -14.59 -11.70 -8.69
CA PRO A 106 -13.49 -10.87 -9.17
C PRO A 106 -13.63 -9.41 -8.76
N THR A 107 -12.52 -8.75 -8.40
CA THR A 107 -12.53 -7.31 -8.14
C THR A 107 -12.91 -6.54 -9.41
N SER A 108 -13.93 -5.69 -9.31
CA SER A 108 -14.38 -4.90 -10.46
C SER A 108 -13.41 -3.76 -10.79
N ARG A 109 -13.31 -3.39 -12.07
CA ARG A 109 -12.54 -2.23 -12.57
C ARG A 109 -12.75 -0.92 -11.77
N THR A 110 -13.97 -0.69 -11.28
CA THR A 110 -14.32 0.45 -10.42
C THR A 110 -13.62 0.44 -9.06
N GLU A 111 -13.39 -0.74 -8.49
CA GLU A 111 -12.71 -0.93 -7.21
C GLU A 111 -11.19 -0.88 -7.36
N SER A 112 -10.65 -1.43 -8.45
CA SER A 112 -9.27 -1.22 -8.85
C SER A 112 -8.95 0.28 -8.94
N ASN A 113 -9.82 1.07 -9.56
CA ASN A 113 -9.57 2.52 -9.71
C ASN A 113 -9.60 3.30 -8.37
N ARG A 114 -10.28 2.80 -7.32
CA ARG A 114 -10.23 3.38 -5.97
C ARG A 114 -8.94 3.07 -5.22
N SER A 115 -8.24 2.03 -5.66
CA SER A 115 -6.97 1.59 -5.08
C SER A 115 -5.76 2.18 -5.79
N ALA A 116 -5.94 2.73 -7.00
CA ALA A 116 -4.89 3.44 -7.69
C ALA A 116 -4.39 4.62 -6.81
N PRO A 117 -3.09 4.71 -6.50
CA PRO A 117 -2.57 5.83 -5.75
C PRO A 117 -2.72 7.11 -6.56
N ASN A 118 -2.99 8.21 -5.87
CA ASN A 118 -3.15 9.53 -6.49
C ASN A 118 -1.76 10.07 -6.86
N VAL A 119 -1.28 9.75 -8.06
CA VAL A 119 0.03 10.20 -8.55
C VAL A 119 -0.15 11.58 -9.20
N PRO A 120 0.46 12.66 -8.68
CA PRO A 120 0.48 13.92 -9.41
C PRO A 120 1.25 13.71 -10.73
N PRO A 121 0.78 14.28 -11.87
CA PRO A 121 1.45 14.09 -13.15
C PRO A 121 2.90 14.58 -13.04
N LYS A 122 3.83 13.77 -13.56
CA LYS A 122 5.23 14.18 -13.69
C LYS A 122 5.27 15.45 -14.57
N ARG A 123 5.78 16.55 -14.01
CA ARG A 123 6.15 17.75 -14.75
C ARG A 123 7.40 17.49 -15.58
#